data_AF-A0A5N4CWS4-F1
#
_entry.id   AF-A0A5N4CWS4-F1
#
_cell.length_a   1.000
_cell.length_b   1.000
_cell.length_c   1.000
_cell.angle_alpha   90.00
_cell.angle_beta   90.00
_cell.angle_gamma   90.00
#
_symmetry.space_group_name_H-M   'P 1'
#
loop_
_entity.id
_entity.type
_entity.pdbx_description
1 polymer ?
#
loop_
_entity_poly.entity_id
_entity_poly.type
_entity_poly.pdbx_seq_one_letter_code
_entity_poly.pdbx_strand_id
1 'polypeptide(L)'
;MPSLTECFCSYVEASILKCNKFLSKMGISECLPRLTCMVRGIGDPLVSVYARAYLCRVSCIHGDTVQNQLVVQGVELPSYLPLYSPAMDWIFQCISYHAPEALLTEMMERCKKLGNNALLLNSVMSAFRAEFIATRSMDFIGMIKECDESGFPKHLLFHSLGLNLALADPPEGDRLQILNEAWKVITKLKNPQDYINCAEVWVEYTCKHFTKREVNTVLADVIKHMTPDRAFEDSYPQVKLHFSFLQ
;
A
#
# COMPACT_ATOMS: atom_id res chain seq x y z
N MET A 1 -8.97 -21.44 25.66
CA MET A 1 -8.72 -20.15 24.99
C MET A 1 -7.71 -20.43 23.91
N PRO A 2 -8.08 -20.41 22.63
CA PRO A 2 -7.08 -20.56 21.56
C PRO A 2 -6.06 -19.42 21.69
N SER A 3 -4.79 -19.75 21.52
CA SER A 3 -3.71 -18.77 21.63
C SER A 3 -3.80 -17.78 20.46
N LEU A 4 -3.29 -16.55 20.64
CA LEU A 4 -3.15 -15.57 19.55
C LEU A 4 -2.49 -16.16 18.30
N THR A 5 -1.63 -17.16 18.49
CA THR A 5 -0.96 -17.95 17.46
C THR A 5 -1.90 -18.81 16.61
N GLU A 6 -2.97 -19.38 17.20
CA GLU A 6 -3.97 -20.16 16.45
C GLU A 6 -4.88 -19.25 15.60
N CYS A 7 -5.29 -18.11 16.14
CA CYS A 7 -5.99 -17.07 15.38
C CYS A 7 -5.12 -16.53 14.23
N PHE A 8 -3.81 -16.38 14.48
CA PHE A 8 -2.84 -15.98 13.47
C PHE A 8 -2.69 -17.03 12.37
N CYS A 9 -2.63 -18.33 12.71
CA CYS A 9 -2.65 -19.41 11.74
C CYS A 9 -3.90 -19.37 10.86
N SER A 10 -5.09 -19.14 11.43
CA SER A 10 -6.33 -19.03 10.64
C SER A 10 -6.34 -17.81 9.71
N TYR A 11 -5.82 -16.67 10.13
CA TYR A 11 -5.70 -15.47 9.30
C TYR A 11 -4.65 -15.62 8.19
N VAL A 12 -3.51 -16.22 8.50
CA VAL A 12 -2.46 -16.54 7.52
C VAL A 12 -2.97 -17.59 6.53
N GLU A 13 -3.72 -18.60 6.99
CA GLU A 13 -4.30 -19.65 6.14
C GLU A 13 -5.45 -19.11 5.27
N ALA A 14 -6.25 -18.17 5.78
CA ALA A 14 -7.21 -17.40 4.97
C ALA A 14 -6.51 -16.46 3.96
N SER A 15 -5.31 -15.98 4.28
CA SER A 15 -4.48 -15.21 3.36
C SER A 15 -3.82 -16.12 2.29
N ILE A 16 -3.53 -17.38 2.64
CA ILE A 16 -3.00 -18.43 1.76
C ILE A 16 -4.09 -19.02 0.84
N LEU A 17 -5.38 -18.88 1.15
CA LEU A 17 -6.49 -19.24 0.25
C LEU A 17 -6.35 -18.58 -1.14
N LYS A 18 -5.80 -17.36 -1.22
CA LYS A 18 -5.41 -16.68 -2.47
C LYS A 18 -4.34 -17.44 -3.26
N CYS A 19 -3.42 -18.11 -2.56
CA CYS A 19 -2.31 -18.88 -3.13
C CYS A 19 -2.69 -20.34 -3.46
N ASN A 20 -3.78 -20.88 -2.90
CA ASN A 20 -4.20 -22.26 -3.13
C ASN A 20 -4.67 -22.57 -4.55
N LYS A 21 -5.05 -21.54 -5.35
CA LYS A 21 -5.28 -21.70 -6.79
C LYS A 21 -3.98 -22.05 -7.55
N PHE A 22 -2.82 -21.80 -6.94
CA PHE A 22 -1.50 -22.01 -7.55
C PHE A 22 -0.76 -23.25 -6.99
N LEU A 23 -1.08 -23.72 -5.77
CA LEU A 23 -0.36 -24.81 -5.10
C LEU A 23 -1.02 -26.19 -5.18
N SER A 24 -2.33 -26.33 -5.44
CA SER A 24 -2.96 -27.67 -5.44
C SER A 24 -4.13 -27.79 -6.42
N LYS A 25 -4.27 -28.97 -7.04
CA LYS A 25 -5.43 -29.38 -7.85
C LYS A 25 -6.73 -29.55 -7.04
N MET A 26 -6.67 -29.47 -5.70
CA MET A 26 -7.87 -29.52 -4.84
C MET A 26 -8.35 -28.09 -4.60
N GLY A 27 -9.55 -27.80 -5.11
CA GLY A 27 -10.09 -26.45 -5.20
C GLY A 27 -10.44 -25.81 -3.85
N ILE A 28 -10.73 -24.52 -3.94
CA ILE A 28 -11.21 -23.62 -2.87
C ILE A 28 -12.37 -24.22 -2.04
N SER A 29 -13.16 -25.12 -2.63
CA SER A 29 -14.31 -25.83 -2.02
C SER A 29 -13.96 -26.64 -0.76
N GLU A 30 -12.76 -27.21 -0.67
CA GLU A 30 -12.38 -28.10 0.44
C GLU A 30 -11.78 -27.36 1.64
N CYS A 31 -11.15 -26.21 1.41
CA CYS A 31 -10.51 -25.39 2.46
C CYS A 31 -11.49 -24.44 3.17
N LEU A 32 -12.55 -24.00 2.48
CA LEU A 32 -13.56 -23.08 3.01
C LEU A 32 -14.31 -23.61 4.24
N PRO A 33 -14.79 -24.87 4.28
CA PRO A 33 -15.45 -25.45 5.45
C PRO A 33 -14.50 -25.49 6.67
N ARG A 34 -13.23 -25.81 6.44
CA ARG A 34 -12.20 -25.89 7.50
C ARG A 34 -11.94 -24.52 8.13
N LEU A 35 -11.75 -23.48 7.32
CA LEU A 35 -11.53 -22.11 7.78
C LEU A 35 -12.78 -21.49 8.43
N THR A 36 -13.97 -21.81 7.92
CA THR A 36 -15.24 -21.41 8.55
C THR A 36 -15.38 -22.02 9.94
N CYS A 37 -14.93 -23.26 10.14
CA CYS A 37 -14.89 -23.89 11.47
C CYS A 37 -13.85 -23.24 12.39
N MET A 38 -12.68 -22.85 11.89
CA MET A 38 -11.67 -22.14 12.70
C MET A 38 -12.14 -20.77 13.18
N VAL A 39 -12.85 -20.01 12.33
CA VAL A 39 -13.38 -18.68 12.70
C VAL A 39 -14.48 -18.74 13.77
N ARG A 40 -15.12 -19.90 13.98
CA ARG A 40 -16.03 -20.13 15.12
C ARG A 40 -15.30 -20.22 16.46
N GLY A 41 -14.00 -20.51 16.47
CA GLY A 41 -13.17 -20.58 17.68
C GLY A 41 -12.69 -19.21 18.20
N ILE A 42 -12.91 -18.13 17.44
CA ILE A 42 -12.47 -16.78 17.80
C ILE A 42 -13.40 -16.23 18.89
N GLY A 43 -12.87 -16.06 20.09
CA GLY A 43 -13.61 -15.56 21.26
C GLY A 43 -13.95 -14.07 21.22
N ASP A 44 -13.23 -13.28 20.40
CA ASP A 44 -13.52 -11.86 20.20
C ASP A 44 -14.60 -11.68 19.11
N PRO A 45 -15.76 -11.08 19.44
CA PRO A 45 -16.88 -10.97 18.51
C PRO A 45 -16.61 -10.02 17.33
N LEU A 46 -15.77 -9.00 17.49
CA LEU A 46 -15.42 -8.06 16.43
C LEU A 46 -14.49 -8.73 15.42
N VAL A 47 -13.42 -9.36 15.90
CA VAL A 47 -12.47 -10.12 15.07
C VAL A 47 -13.18 -11.28 14.36
N SER A 48 -14.11 -11.96 15.03
CA SER A 48 -14.89 -13.04 14.42
C SER A 48 -15.81 -12.53 13.29
N VAL A 49 -16.42 -11.35 13.43
CA VAL A 49 -17.24 -10.75 12.36
C VAL A 49 -16.36 -10.31 11.19
N TYR A 50 -15.21 -9.68 11.45
CA TYR A 50 -14.27 -9.26 10.42
C TYR A 50 -13.64 -10.45 9.68
N ALA A 51 -13.26 -11.51 10.38
CA ALA A 51 -12.75 -12.74 9.77
C ALA A 51 -13.81 -13.42 8.89
N ARG A 52 -15.08 -13.43 9.32
CA ARG A 52 -16.20 -13.94 8.51
C ARG A 52 -16.46 -13.08 7.28
N ALA A 53 -16.44 -11.75 7.42
CA ALA A 53 -16.57 -10.83 6.30
C ALA A 53 -15.42 -10.99 5.30
N TYR A 54 -14.19 -11.15 5.79
CA TYR A 54 -13.01 -11.41 4.96
C TYR A 54 -13.09 -12.75 4.23
N LEU A 55 -13.49 -13.84 4.91
CA LEU A 55 -13.68 -15.15 4.28
C LEU A 55 -14.75 -15.10 3.20
N CYS A 56 -15.92 -14.50 3.48
CA CYS A 56 -16.96 -14.26 2.48
C CYS A 56 -16.41 -13.47 1.28
N ARG A 57 -15.57 -12.47 1.52
CA ARG A 57 -14.99 -11.61 0.49
C ARG A 57 -13.92 -12.31 -0.35
N VAL A 58 -13.05 -13.13 0.25
CA VAL A 58 -12.06 -13.95 -0.48
C VAL A 58 -12.76 -14.99 -1.35
N SER A 59 -13.82 -15.62 -0.86
CA SER A 59 -14.65 -16.51 -1.70
C SER A 59 -15.33 -15.77 -2.86
N CYS A 60 -15.68 -14.50 -2.70
CA CYS A 60 -16.29 -13.70 -3.76
C CYS A 60 -15.30 -13.15 -4.80
N ILE A 61 -14.11 -12.68 -4.39
CA ILE A 61 -13.11 -12.10 -5.32
C ILE A 61 -12.51 -13.15 -6.26
N HIS A 62 -12.44 -14.42 -5.83
CA HIS A 62 -11.94 -15.52 -6.68
C HIS A 62 -13.04 -16.21 -7.48
N GLY A 63 -14.30 -15.85 -7.25
CA GLY A 63 -15.40 -16.23 -8.12
C GLY A 63 -15.46 -15.26 -9.29
N ASP A 64 -15.66 -15.77 -10.51
CA ASP A 64 -15.92 -14.97 -11.71
C ASP A 64 -17.03 -13.93 -11.48
N THR A 65 -17.89 -14.16 -10.49
CA THR A 65 -18.96 -13.28 -10.05
C THR A 65 -18.52 -11.85 -9.74
N VAL A 66 -17.44 -11.58 -8.98
CA VAL A 66 -17.09 -10.19 -8.63
C VAL A 66 -16.44 -9.45 -9.80
N GLN A 67 -15.56 -10.11 -10.56
CA GLN A 67 -15.00 -9.50 -11.78
C GLN A 67 -16.11 -9.18 -12.79
N ASN A 68 -17.06 -10.12 -12.98
CA ASN A 68 -18.22 -9.89 -13.84
C ASN A 68 -19.13 -8.79 -13.30
N GLN A 69 -19.35 -8.70 -11.99
CA GLN A 69 -20.14 -7.62 -11.37
C GLN A 69 -19.45 -6.25 -11.47
N LEU A 70 -18.12 -6.19 -11.33
CA LEU A 70 -17.35 -4.96 -11.53
C LEU A 70 -17.46 -4.48 -12.97
N VAL A 71 -17.39 -5.39 -13.95
CA VAL A 71 -17.63 -5.08 -15.37
C VAL A 71 -19.06 -4.59 -15.59
N VAL A 72 -20.06 -5.25 -15.00
CA VAL A 72 -21.48 -4.84 -15.10
C VAL A 72 -21.71 -3.45 -14.48
N GLN A 73 -20.98 -3.11 -13.41
CA GLN A 73 -21.09 -1.82 -12.72
C GLN A 73 -20.14 -0.75 -13.27
N GLY A 74 -19.30 -1.08 -14.26
CA GLY A 74 -18.32 -0.15 -14.85
C GLY A 74 -17.21 0.28 -13.89
N VAL A 75 -16.91 -0.51 -12.86
CA VAL A 75 -15.88 -0.17 -11.86
C VAL A 75 -14.58 -0.88 -12.21
N GLU A 76 -13.54 -0.10 -12.47
CA GLU A 76 -12.21 -0.64 -12.76
C GLU A 76 -11.52 -1.19 -11.51
N LEU A 77 -10.75 -2.27 -11.68
CA LEU A 77 -10.05 -2.94 -10.58
C LEU A 77 -9.06 -2.02 -9.82
N PRO A 78 -8.29 -1.13 -10.48
CA PRO A 78 -7.39 -0.19 -9.80
C PRO A 78 -8.09 0.82 -8.88
N SER A 79 -9.35 1.16 -9.17
CA SER A 79 -10.18 2.03 -8.32
C SER A 79 -10.82 1.28 -7.16
N TYR A 80 -11.05 -0.03 -7.33
CA TYR A 80 -11.69 -0.89 -6.33
C TYR A 80 -10.70 -1.37 -5.26
N LEU A 81 -9.46 -1.68 -5.62
CA LEU A 81 -8.45 -2.23 -4.68
C LEU A 81 -8.06 -1.28 -3.53
N PRO A 82 -7.91 0.05 -3.72
CA PRO A 82 -7.63 0.97 -2.62
C PRO A 82 -8.72 1.04 -1.54
N LEU A 83 -9.97 0.66 -1.85
CA LEU A 83 -11.06 0.59 -0.86
C LEU A 83 -10.80 -0.45 0.24
N TYR A 84 -9.81 -1.32 0.06
CA TYR A 84 -9.40 -2.32 1.03
C TYR A 84 -8.35 -1.81 2.00
N SER A 85 -7.62 -0.74 1.65
CA SER A 85 -6.48 -0.24 2.44
C SER A 85 -6.85 -0.04 3.91
N PRO A 86 -7.94 0.64 4.30
CA PRO A 86 -8.22 0.88 5.73
C PRO A 86 -8.34 -0.38 6.58
N ALA A 87 -8.93 -1.45 6.02
CA ALA A 87 -9.08 -2.72 6.74
C ALA A 87 -7.75 -3.49 6.83
N MET A 88 -6.96 -3.46 5.76
CA MET A 88 -5.64 -4.09 5.72
C MET A 88 -4.65 -3.36 6.63
N ASP A 89 -4.63 -2.04 6.58
CA ASP A 89 -3.78 -1.16 7.40
C ASP A 89 -4.04 -1.42 8.89
N TRP A 90 -5.32 -1.51 9.28
CA TRP A 90 -5.68 -1.83 10.67
C TRP A 90 -5.14 -3.19 11.12
N ILE A 91 -5.26 -4.24 10.28
CA ILE A 91 -4.71 -5.56 10.60
C ILE A 91 -3.20 -5.50 10.76
N PHE A 92 -2.49 -4.86 9.83
CA PHE A 92 -1.03 -4.72 9.93
C PHE A 92 -0.62 -3.88 11.12
N GLN A 93 -1.40 -2.87 11.50
CA GLN A 93 -1.15 -2.04 12.68
C GLN A 93 -1.30 -2.84 13.97
N CYS A 94 -2.32 -3.71 14.06
CA CYS A 94 -2.47 -4.62 15.19
C CYS A 94 -1.29 -5.57 15.33
N ILE A 95 -0.73 -6.05 14.21
CA ILE A 95 0.40 -6.98 14.22
C ILE A 95 1.72 -6.25 14.48
N SER A 96 1.89 -5.02 13.98
CA SER A 96 3.12 -4.23 14.13
C SER A 96 3.25 -3.58 15.50
N TYR A 97 2.14 -3.43 16.23
CA TYR A 97 2.12 -2.79 17.55
C TYR A 97 3.03 -3.51 18.55
N HIS A 98 4.12 -2.84 18.95
CA HIS A 98 5.19 -3.39 19.80
C HIS A 98 5.87 -4.66 19.27
N ALA A 99 5.75 -4.93 17.97
CA ALA A 99 6.42 -6.06 17.35
C ALA A 99 7.95 -5.86 17.30
N PRO A 100 8.75 -6.92 17.54
CA PRO A 100 10.20 -6.86 17.32
C PRO A 100 10.51 -6.71 15.83
N GLU A 101 11.61 -6.03 15.51
CA GLU A 101 12.03 -5.75 14.13
C GLU A 101 12.23 -7.03 13.29
N ALA A 102 12.64 -8.13 13.92
CA ALA A 102 12.75 -9.44 13.26
C ALA A 102 11.39 -9.93 12.71
N LEU A 103 10.29 -9.72 13.45
CA LEU A 103 8.95 -10.08 12.99
C LEU A 103 8.50 -9.18 11.84
N LEU A 104 8.76 -7.86 11.93
CA LEU A 104 8.45 -6.92 10.84
C LEU A 104 9.19 -7.29 9.55
N THR A 105 10.47 -7.63 9.67
CA THR A 105 11.30 -8.09 8.54
C THR A 105 10.74 -9.38 7.94
N GLU A 106 10.37 -10.35 8.77
CA GLU A 106 9.77 -11.60 8.30
C GLU A 106 8.44 -11.35 7.56
N MET A 107 7.58 -10.47 8.10
CA MET A 107 6.32 -10.12 7.46
C MET A 107 6.54 -9.43 6.10
N MET A 108 7.51 -8.53 6.01
CA MET A 108 7.90 -7.89 4.75
C MET A 108 8.37 -8.92 3.72
N GLU A 109 9.26 -9.84 4.12
CA GLU A 109 9.76 -10.92 3.25
C GLU A 109 8.65 -11.89 2.80
N ARG A 110 7.66 -12.14 3.65
CA ARG A 110 6.47 -12.92 3.28
C ARG A 110 5.63 -12.17 2.25
N CYS A 111 5.44 -10.85 2.41
CA CYS A 111 4.70 -10.03 1.44
C CYS A 111 5.37 -10.03 0.05
N LYS A 112 6.71 -10.04 -0.02
CA LYS A 112 7.47 -10.15 -1.28
C LYS A 112 7.11 -11.41 -2.08
N LYS A 113 6.86 -12.53 -1.40
CA LYS A 113 6.62 -13.84 -2.02
C LYS A 113 5.18 -14.02 -2.51
N LEU A 114 4.27 -13.10 -2.20
CA LEU A 114 2.87 -13.17 -2.60
C LEU A 114 2.67 -12.47 -3.95
N GLY A 115 1.95 -13.10 -4.86
CA GLY A 115 1.52 -12.44 -6.11
C GLY A 115 0.49 -11.34 -5.82
N ASN A 116 0.50 -10.26 -6.60
CA ASN A 116 -0.35 -9.06 -6.38
C ASN A 116 -0.21 -8.46 -4.97
N ASN A 117 1.02 -8.37 -4.48
CA ASN A 117 1.37 -7.86 -3.15
C ASN A 117 1.32 -6.33 -3.02
N ALA A 118 1.08 -5.58 -4.09
CA ALA A 118 1.06 -4.11 -4.06
C ALA A 118 0.15 -3.55 -2.96
N LEU A 119 -1.08 -4.06 -2.80
CA LEU A 119 -1.97 -3.63 -1.71
C LEU A 119 -1.40 -3.97 -0.32
N LEU A 120 -0.80 -5.15 -0.15
CA LEU A 120 -0.17 -5.54 1.12
C LEU A 120 1.04 -4.66 1.42
N LEU A 121 1.83 -4.35 0.41
CA LEU A 121 2.99 -3.49 0.52
C LEU A 121 2.59 -2.06 0.91
N ASN A 122 1.48 -1.55 0.35
CA ASN A 122 0.90 -0.29 0.79
C ASN A 122 0.55 -0.32 2.28
N SER A 123 -0.13 -1.38 2.73
CA SER A 123 -0.52 -1.52 4.14
C SER A 123 0.65 -1.70 5.09
N VAL A 124 1.72 -2.38 4.66
CA VAL A 124 2.97 -2.45 5.41
C VAL A 124 3.54 -1.04 5.59
N MET A 125 3.60 -0.24 4.53
CA MET A 125 4.10 1.14 4.59
C MET A 125 3.21 2.05 5.46
N SER A 126 1.90 1.82 5.49
CA SER A 126 0.98 2.60 6.31
C SER A 126 1.00 2.21 7.80
N ALA A 127 1.31 0.96 8.13
CA ALA A 127 1.18 0.42 9.47
C ALA A 127 2.49 0.23 10.24
N PHE A 128 3.63 0.13 9.55
CA PHE A 128 4.93 -0.06 10.20
C PHE A 128 5.52 1.30 10.61
N ARG A 129 6.50 1.26 11.50
CA ARG A 129 7.21 2.48 11.94
C ARG A 129 7.97 3.11 10.77
N ALA A 130 7.90 4.42 10.65
CA ALA A 130 8.54 5.15 9.56
C ALA A 130 10.06 4.90 9.51
N GLU A 131 10.74 4.76 10.65
CA GLU A 131 12.18 4.49 10.69
C GLU A 131 12.53 3.12 10.10
N PHE A 132 11.67 2.12 10.29
CA PHE A 132 11.85 0.79 9.70
C PHE A 132 11.79 0.86 8.17
N ILE A 133 10.90 1.69 7.64
CA ILE A 133 10.69 1.86 6.19
C ILE A 133 11.81 2.73 5.60
N ALA A 134 12.15 3.84 6.25
CA ALA A 134 13.17 4.78 5.77
C ALA A 134 14.56 4.14 5.66
N THR A 135 14.95 3.35 6.67
CA THR A 135 16.22 2.59 6.68
C THR A 135 16.32 1.53 5.58
N ARG A 136 15.19 1.12 5.00
CA ARG A 136 15.08 0.07 3.96
C ARG A 136 14.42 0.60 2.69
N SER A 137 14.42 1.91 2.49
CA SER A 137 13.71 2.59 1.41
C SER A 137 14.07 2.06 0.02
N MET A 138 15.33 1.71 -0.21
CA MET A 138 15.78 1.09 -1.46
C MET A 138 15.19 -0.30 -1.70
N ASP A 139 15.02 -1.12 -0.65
CA ASP A 139 14.32 -2.42 -0.76
C ASP A 139 12.85 -2.21 -1.13
N PHE A 140 12.19 -1.21 -0.52
CA PHE A 140 10.81 -0.85 -0.86
C PHE A 140 10.69 -0.39 -2.31
N ILE A 141 11.61 0.43 -2.81
CA ILE A 141 11.63 0.82 -4.22
C ILE A 141 11.77 -0.41 -5.13
N GLY A 142 12.64 -1.35 -4.78
CA GLY A 142 12.78 -2.63 -5.49
C GLY A 142 11.44 -3.38 -5.55
N MET A 143 10.79 -3.57 -4.40
CA MET A 143 9.50 -4.24 -4.29
C MET A 143 8.40 -3.54 -5.11
N ILE A 144 8.33 -2.20 -5.08
CA ILE A 144 7.33 -1.42 -5.82
C ILE A 144 7.51 -1.60 -7.33
N LYS A 145 8.76 -1.66 -7.81
CA LYS A 145 9.05 -1.88 -9.23
C LYS A 145 8.61 -3.26 -9.71
N GLU A 146 8.77 -4.27 -8.86
CA GLU A 146 8.39 -5.67 -9.14
C GLU A 146 6.88 -5.91 -9.11
N CYS A 147 6.08 -4.99 -8.53
CA CYS A 147 4.63 -5.08 -8.55
C CYS A 147 4.08 -5.01 -10.00
N ASP A 148 3.02 -5.76 -10.29
CA ASP A 148 2.31 -5.67 -11.57
C ASP A 148 1.51 -4.36 -11.68
N GLU A 149 1.40 -3.80 -12.89
CA GLU A 149 0.61 -2.61 -13.21
C GLU A 149 -0.89 -2.91 -13.33
N SER A 150 -1.29 -4.18 -13.48
CA SER A 150 -2.70 -4.59 -13.56
C SER A 150 -3.48 -4.50 -12.23
N GLY A 151 -2.77 -4.27 -11.12
CA GLY A 151 -3.30 -4.31 -9.76
C GLY A 151 -3.42 -2.93 -9.10
N PHE A 152 -2.94 -2.84 -7.86
CA PHE A 152 -2.99 -1.61 -7.07
C PHE A 152 -2.05 -0.55 -7.68
N PRO A 153 -2.48 0.72 -7.83
CA PRO A 153 -1.70 1.74 -8.52
C PRO A 153 -0.32 2.00 -7.88
N LYS A 154 0.75 1.92 -8.69
CA LYS A 154 2.14 2.14 -8.21
C LYS A 154 2.37 3.54 -7.63
N HIS A 155 1.69 4.55 -8.15
CA HIS A 155 1.85 5.92 -7.64
C HIS A 155 1.43 6.05 -6.17
N LEU A 156 0.40 5.30 -5.74
CA LEU A 156 -0.01 5.25 -4.33
C LEU A 156 1.06 4.61 -3.45
N LEU A 157 1.82 3.65 -3.96
CA LEU A 157 2.95 3.06 -3.24
C LEU A 157 4.10 4.07 -3.07
N PHE A 158 4.42 4.82 -4.13
CA PHE A 158 5.42 5.88 -4.04
C PHE A 158 4.97 7.04 -3.15
N HIS A 159 3.68 7.35 -3.12
CA HIS A 159 3.10 8.30 -2.17
C HIS A 159 3.28 7.82 -0.72
N SER A 160 2.86 6.60 -0.40
CA SER A 160 3.02 5.99 0.93
C SER A 160 4.48 5.89 1.37
N LEU A 161 5.40 5.56 0.45
CA LEU A 161 6.84 5.61 0.72
C LEU A 161 7.29 7.03 1.06
N GLY A 162 6.91 8.01 0.25
CA GLY A 162 7.25 9.43 0.48
C GLY A 162 6.81 9.91 1.85
N LEU A 163 5.61 9.54 2.30
CA LEU A 163 5.09 9.95 3.62
C LEU A 163 5.97 9.44 4.75
N ASN A 164 6.43 8.19 4.64
CA ASN A 164 7.36 7.62 5.62
C ASN A 164 8.71 8.32 5.61
N LEU A 165 9.19 8.74 4.44
CA LEU A 165 10.46 9.46 4.30
C LEU A 165 10.38 10.92 4.77
N ALA A 166 9.20 11.53 4.74
CA ALA A 166 8.97 12.82 5.38
C ALA A 166 9.10 12.71 6.92
N LEU A 167 8.53 11.64 7.48
CA LEU A 167 8.53 11.35 8.92
C LEU A 167 9.87 10.86 9.47
N ALA A 168 10.64 10.09 8.69
CA ALA A 168 11.92 9.52 9.11
C ALA A 168 12.96 9.56 7.98
N ASP A 169 14.20 9.91 8.33
CA ASP A 169 15.25 10.12 7.35
C ASP A 169 15.83 8.79 6.84
N PRO A 170 15.94 8.58 5.51
CA PRO A 170 16.67 7.44 4.96
C PRO A 170 18.19 7.66 5.04
N PRO A 171 18.99 6.61 4.83
CA PRO A 171 20.45 6.70 4.78
C PRO A 171 20.92 7.76 3.77
N GLU A 172 21.90 8.58 4.16
CA GLU A 172 22.30 9.76 3.36
C GLU A 172 22.76 9.41 1.95
N GLY A 173 23.47 8.29 1.82
CA GLY A 173 23.98 7.79 0.53
C GLY A 173 22.88 7.40 -0.46
N ASP A 174 21.70 7.02 0.04
CA ASP A 174 20.60 6.53 -0.80
C ASP A 174 19.66 7.67 -1.24
N ARG A 175 19.70 8.82 -0.55
CA ARG A 175 18.71 9.90 -0.70
C ARG A 175 18.45 10.30 -2.15
N LEU A 176 19.52 10.55 -2.91
CA LEU A 176 19.43 10.97 -4.31
C LEU A 176 18.85 9.88 -5.21
N GLN A 177 19.23 8.62 -4.98
CA GLN A 177 18.73 7.49 -5.75
C GLN A 177 17.24 7.29 -5.49
N ILE A 178 16.81 7.39 -4.23
CA ILE A 178 15.40 7.33 -3.81
C ILE A 178 14.58 8.38 -4.58
N LEU A 179 15.02 9.64 -4.57
CA LEU A 179 14.33 10.73 -5.27
C LEU A 179 14.22 10.44 -6.77
N ASN A 180 15.33 10.07 -7.42
CA ASN A 180 15.36 9.81 -8.85
C ASN A 180 14.41 8.67 -9.26
N GLU A 181 14.34 7.61 -8.47
CA GLU A 181 13.50 6.45 -8.75
C GLU A 181 12.01 6.75 -8.58
N ALA A 182 11.65 7.49 -7.53
CA ALA A 182 10.28 7.95 -7.34
C ALA A 182 9.85 8.95 -8.41
N TRP A 183 10.69 9.97 -8.67
CA TRP A 183 10.35 11.05 -9.60
C TRP A 183 10.19 10.55 -11.05
N LYS A 184 10.94 9.51 -11.44
CA LYS A 184 10.81 8.83 -12.74
C LYS A 184 9.40 8.25 -12.97
N VAL A 185 8.70 7.88 -11.91
CA VAL A 185 7.32 7.36 -11.97
C VAL A 185 6.32 8.51 -11.88
N ILE A 186 6.53 9.45 -10.95
CA ILE A 186 5.61 10.57 -10.68
C ILE A 186 5.48 11.49 -11.88
N THR A 187 6.58 11.85 -12.54
CA THR A 187 6.59 12.72 -13.73
C THR A 187 5.85 12.15 -14.95
N LYS A 188 5.44 10.87 -14.91
CA LYS A 188 4.67 10.22 -15.98
C LYS A 188 3.17 10.20 -15.71
N LEU A 189 2.72 10.67 -14.55
CA LEU A 189 1.31 10.67 -14.17
C LEU A 189 0.57 11.70 -15.01
N LYS A 190 -0.46 11.25 -15.72
CA LYS A 190 -1.29 12.09 -16.59
C LYS A 190 -2.45 12.73 -15.84
N ASN A 191 -2.94 12.09 -14.78
CA ASN A 191 -3.99 12.63 -13.95
C ASN A 191 -3.39 13.70 -13.02
N PRO A 192 -3.83 14.97 -13.09
CA PRO A 192 -3.27 16.03 -12.26
C PRO A 192 -3.45 15.82 -10.76
N GLN A 193 -4.54 15.18 -10.33
CA GLN A 193 -4.78 14.87 -8.92
C GLN A 193 -3.83 13.79 -8.40
N ASP A 194 -3.63 12.71 -9.16
CA ASP A 194 -2.67 11.67 -8.79
C ASP A 194 -1.24 12.23 -8.77
N TYR A 195 -0.91 13.11 -9.73
CA TYR A 195 0.37 13.80 -9.81
C TYR A 195 0.60 14.68 -8.58
N ILE A 196 -0.33 15.60 -8.27
CA ILE A 196 -0.13 16.58 -7.18
C ILE A 196 -0.06 15.89 -5.82
N ASN A 197 -0.91 14.88 -5.58
CA ASN A 197 -0.88 14.09 -4.34
C ASN A 197 0.51 13.47 -4.12
N CYS A 198 1.12 12.90 -5.17
CA CYS A 198 2.48 12.39 -5.07
C CYS A 198 3.52 13.52 -4.94
N ALA A 199 3.42 14.54 -5.80
CA ALA A 199 4.40 15.61 -5.88
C ALA A 199 4.53 16.38 -4.55
N GLU A 200 3.43 16.63 -3.85
CA GLU A 200 3.41 17.30 -2.55
C GLU A 200 4.39 16.68 -1.55
N VAL A 201 4.26 15.37 -1.34
CA VAL A 201 5.08 14.61 -0.39
C VAL A 201 6.56 14.57 -0.82
N TRP A 202 6.80 14.41 -2.12
CA TRP A 202 8.16 14.31 -2.65
C TRP A 202 8.87 15.66 -2.77
N VAL A 203 8.12 16.76 -2.88
CA VAL A 203 8.64 18.13 -2.74
C VAL A 203 9.11 18.36 -1.30
N GLU A 204 8.33 17.96 -0.30
CA GLU A 204 8.75 18.05 1.11
C GLU A 204 10.07 17.29 1.34
N TYR A 205 10.14 16.04 0.90
CA TYR A 205 11.35 15.23 0.96
C TYR A 205 12.55 15.92 0.26
N THR A 206 12.31 16.52 -0.91
CA THR A 206 13.35 17.22 -1.66
C THR A 206 13.86 18.46 -0.90
N CYS A 207 12.94 19.25 -0.34
CA CYS A 207 13.26 20.44 0.45
C CYS A 207 14.03 20.09 1.73
N LYS A 208 13.72 18.95 2.36
CA LYS A 208 14.35 18.50 3.61
C LYS A 208 15.81 18.08 3.41
N HIS A 209 16.14 17.49 2.25
CA HIS A 209 17.40 16.76 2.09
C HIS A 209 18.35 17.28 1.02
N PHE A 210 17.90 18.15 0.12
CA PHE A 210 18.69 18.57 -1.04
C PHE A 210 18.92 20.08 -1.12
N THR A 211 19.74 20.48 -2.08
CA THR A 211 20.05 21.89 -2.29
C THR A 211 18.96 22.57 -3.12
N LYS A 212 19.07 23.89 -3.24
CA LYS A 212 18.20 24.71 -4.09
C LYS A 212 18.14 24.22 -5.54
N ARG A 213 19.20 23.56 -6.04
CA ARG A 213 19.24 23.06 -7.42
C ARG A 213 18.20 21.96 -7.66
N GLU A 214 18.18 20.94 -6.80
CA GLU A 214 17.24 19.82 -6.92
C GLU A 214 15.81 20.30 -6.65
N VAL A 215 15.61 21.13 -5.62
CA VAL A 215 14.31 21.72 -5.30
C VAL A 215 13.75 22.49 -6.49
N ASN A 216 14.56 23.36 -7.12
CA ASN A 216 14.12 24.13 -8.29
C ASN A 216 13.77 23.23 -9.49
N THR A 217 14.47 22.10 -9.65
CA THR A 217 14.21 21.15 -10.73
C THR A 217 12.86 20.46 -10.53
N VAL A 218 12.58 20.00 -9.32
CA VAL A 218 11.30 19.38 -8.94
C VAL A 218 10.16 20.40 -9.08
N LEU A 219 10.31 21.60 -8.53
CA LEU A 219 9.28 22.65 -8.62
C LEU A 219 9.02 23.10 -10.06
N ALA A 220 10.05 23.19 -10.90
CA ALA A 220 9.88 23.51 -12.32
C ALA A 220 9.05 22.44 -13.06
N ASP A 221 9.25 21.16 -12.72
CA ASP A 221 8.44 20.07 -13.27
C ASP A 221 6.98 20.15 -12.80
N VAL A 222 6.75 20.45 -11.51
CA VAL A 222 5.40 20.63 -10.94
C VAL A 222 4.66 21.77 -11.63
N ILE A 223 5.31 22.93 -11.79
CA ILE A 223 4.72 24.07 -12.51
C ILE A 223 4.36 23.66 -13.94
N LYS A 224 5.28 23.00 -14.64
CA LYS A 224 5.05 22.56 -16.02
C LYS A 224 3.89 21.56 -16.13
N HIS A 225 3.73 20.65 -15.17
CA HIS A 225 2.66 19.66 -15.17
C HIS A 225 1.29 20.23 -14.79
N MET A 226 1.24 21.21 -13.89
CA MET A 226 -0.03 21.75 -13.36
C MET A 226 -0.54 23.00 -14.10
N THR A 227 0.29 23.63 -14.94
CA THR A 227 -0.08 24.82 -15.72
C THR A 227 -1.09 24.54 -16.86
N PRO A 228 -0.98 23.44 -17.63
CA PRO A 228 -1.96 23.10 -18.66
C PRO A 228 -3.37 22.91 -18.07
N ASP A 229 -4.38 23.33 -18.84
CA ASP A 229 -5.82 23.16 -18.54
C ASP A 229 -6.32 23.74 -17.20
N ARG A 230 -5.54 24.64 -16.56
CA ARG A 230 -5.85 25.20 -15.23
C ARG A 230 -6.06 24.12 -14.16
N ALA A 231 -5.42 22.96 -14.29
CA ALA A 231 -5.54 21.87 -13.31
C ALA A 231 -5.19 22.30 -11.87
N PHE A 232 -4.40 23.38 -11.73
CA PHE A 232 -4.13 24.02 -10.45
C PHE A 232 -5.39 24.57 -9.72
N GLU A 233 -6.45 24.96 -10.45
CA GLU A 233 -7.69 25.55 -9.90
C GLU A 233 -8.44 24.55 -8.98
N ASP A 234 -8.45 23.26 -9.34
CA ASP A 234 -9.10 22.19 -8.55
C ASP A 234 -8.27 21.74 -7.34
N SER A 235 -6.95 21.90 -7.40
CA SER A 235 -5.99 21.54 -6.32
C SER A 235 -5.65 22.68 -5.36
N TYR A 236 -6.25 23.88 -5.53
CA TYR A 236 -6.04 25.04 -4.65
C TYR A 236 -6.20 24.77 -3.14
N PRO A 237 -7.12 23.89 -2.67
CA PRO A 237 -7.23 23.57 -1.25
C PRO A 237 -5.98 22.92 -0.67
N GLN A 238 -5.33 22.03 -1.44
CA GLN A 238 -4.13 21.28 -1.03
C GLN A 238 -2.89 22.19 -1.09
N VAL A 239 -2.75 22.98 -2.16
CA VAL A 239 -1.60 23.89 -2.35
C VAL A 239 -1.59 25.03 -1.30
N LYS A 240 -2.75 25.59 -0.91
CA LYS A 240 -2.82 26.67 0.09
C LYS A 240 -2.46 26.23 1.51
N LEU A 241 -2.85 25.02 1.92
CA LEU A 241 -2.58 24.52 3.27
C LEU A 241 -1.07 24.33 3.52
N HIS A 242 -0.30 23.96 2.50
CA HIS A 242 1.14 23.69 2.64
C HIS A 242 2.03 24.94 2.53
N PHE A 243 1.69 25.93 1.71
CA PHE A 243 2.48 27.17 1.62
C PHE A 243 2.42 28.01 2.90
N SER A 244 1.39 27.85 3.74
CA SER A 244 1.34 28.48 5.08
C SER A 244 2.31 27.89 6.11
N PHE A 245 2.87 26.69 5.87
CA PHE A 245 3.88 26.08 6.76
C PHE A 245 5.32 26.43 6.37
N LEU A 246 5.52 27.12 5.24
CA LEU A 246 6.83 27.56 4.73
C LEU A 246 7.09 29.07 4.92
N GLN A 247 6.26 29.76 5.73
CA GLN A 247 6.47 31.13 6.22
C GLN A 247 6.82 31.11 7.71
#